data_AF-A0A6N2E8S7-F1
#
_entry.id   AF-A0A6N2E8S7-F1
#
_cell.length_a   1.000
_cell.length_b   1.000
_cell.length_c   1.000
_cell.angle_alpha   90.00
_cell.angle_beta   90.00
_cell.angle_gamma   90.00
#
_symmetry.space_group_name_H-M   'P 1'
#
loop_
_entity.id
_entity.type
_entity.pdbx_description
1 polymer ?
#
loop_
_entity_poly.entity_id
_entity_poly.type
_entity_poly.pdbx_seq_one_letter_code
_entity_poly.pdbx_strand_id
1 'polypeptide(L)'
;MIPRQFRLLPEHLYPSDEWSIVERNYSDTWMGNAETIFSLANGFLGVRGTFEEGRPTIEAGTFCNGFHETWQIVHAEEAYGFARTGQTMVNVPDATVIKLYVDDEPLYLPTARLTSYERRLDFKTGVLQRE
;
A
#
# COMPACT_ATOMS: atom_id res chain seq x y z
N MET A 1 21.13 -10.02 -18.01
CA MET A 1 20.31 -8.96 -17.39
C MET A 1 18.96 -8.99 -18.11
N ILE A 2 17.87 -9.32 -17.42
CA ILE A 2 16.54 -9.33 -18.06
C ILE A 2 16.16 -7.88 -18.33
N PRO A 3 15.98 -7.44 -19.60
CA PRO A 3 15.53 -6.08 -19.86
C PRO A 3 14.11 -5.95 -19.32
N ARG A 4 13.94 -5.17 -18.26
CA ARG A 4 12.62 -4.79 -17.76
C ARG A 4 12.16 -3.58 -18.56
N GLN A 5 11.14 -3.77 -19.38
CA GLN A 5 10.45 -2.66 -20.02
C GLN A 5 9.77 -1.85 -18.90
N PHE A 6 10.13 -0.57 -18.77
CA PHE A 6 9.47 0.32 -17.81
C PHE A 6 8.04 0.57 -18.29
N ARG A 7 7.07 0.17 -17.47
CA ARG A 7 5.66 0.52 -17.69
C ARG A 7 5.36 1.77 -16.87
N LEU A 8 5.24 2.90 -17.54
CA LEU A 8 4.87 4.15 -16.88
C LEU A 8 3.40 4.12 -16.46
N LEU A 9 3.10 4.87 -15.39
CA LEU A 9 1.72 5.13 -15.00
C LEU A 9 1.02 5.95 -16.09
N PRO A 10 -0.24 5.64 -16.42
CA PRO A 10 -0.96 6.39 -17.44
C PRO A 10 -1.30 7.79 -16.92
N GLU A 11 -0.89 8.82 -17.68
CA GLU A 11 -0.96 10.23 -17.27
C GLU A 11 -2.39 10.74 -17.00
N HIS A 12 -3.40 10.15 -17.65
CA HIS A 12 -4.81 10.48 -17.39
C HIS A 12 -5.33 9.95 -16.04
N LEU A 13 -4.70 8.92 -15.47
CA LEU A 13 -5.00 8.44 -14.11
C LEU A 13 -4.04 9.05 -13.10
N TYR A 14 -2.75 9.14 -13.45
CA TYR A 14 -1.69 9.64 -12.59
C TYR A 14 -0.99 10.83 -13.25
N PRO A 15 -1.60 12.03 -13.25
CA PRO A 15 -0.98 13.21 -13.82
C PRO A 15 0.28 13.58 -13.03
N SER A 16 1.27 14.13 -13.73
CA SER A 16 2.52 14.56 -13.10
C SER A 16 2.28 15.77 -12.20
N ASP A 17 2.82 15.71 -10.98
CA ASP A 17 2.90 16.82 -10.05
C ASP A 17 4.30 16.82 -9.42
N GLU A 18 4.92 18.01 -9.28
CA GLU A 18 6.31 18.12 -8.82
C GLU A 18 6.51 17.61 -7.39
N TRP A 19 5.48 17.77 -6.54
CA TRP A 19 5.58 17.52 -5.10
C TRP A 19 4.49 16.57 -4.61
N SER A 20 3.82 15.88 -5.52
CA SER A 20 2.79 14.93 -5.15
C SER A 20 2.68 13.78 -6.16
N ILE A 21 2.12 12.68 -5.69
CA ILE A 21 1.52 11.68 -6.58
C ILE A 21 0.01 11.82 -6.46
N VAL A 22 -0.64 11.89 -7.62
CA VAL A 22 -2.09 12.10 -7.74
C VAL A 22 -2.69 10.90 -8.47
N GLU A 23 -3.84 10.43 -8.03
CA GLU A 23 -4.67 9.43 -8.69
C GLU A 23 -6.06 10.02 -8.93
N ARG A 24 -6.44 10.22 -10.20
CA ARG A 24 -7.68 10.88 -10.63
C ARG A 24 -8.88 9.96 -10.72
N ASN A 25 -8.66 8.64 -10.70
CA ASN A 25 -9.75 7.68 -10.70
C ASN A 25 -9.30 6.33 -10.13
N TYR A 26 -10.26 5.58 -9.61
CA TYR A 26 -10.06 4.19 -9.24
C TYR A 26 -9.71 3.33 -10.47
N SER A 27 -8.77 2.39 -10.30
CA SER A 27 -8.41 1.43 -11.35
C SER A 27 -7.98 0.09 -10.74
N ASP A 28 -8.75 -0.96 -10.98
CA ASP A 28 -8.41 -2.34 -10.61
C ASP A 28 -7.02 -2.76 -11.08
N THR A 29 -6.64 -2.32 -12.29
CA THR A 29 -5.36 -2.70 -12.92
C THR A 29 -4.13 -2.15 -12.19
N TRP A 30 -4.28 -1.03 -11.48
CA TRP A 30 -3.16 -0.31 -10.85
C TRP A 30 -3.24 -0.31 -9.32
N MET A 31 -4.29 -0.88 -8.75
CA MET A 31 -4.56 -0.85 -7.31
C MET A 31 -3.39 -1.34 -6.46
N GLY A 32 -2.76 -2.49 -6.79
CA GLY A 32 -1.62 -3.00 -6.02
C GLY A 32 -0.37 -2.12 -6.09
N ASN A 33 -0.15 -1.45 -7.23
CA ASN A 33 0.91 -0.43 -7.34
C ASN A 33 0.58 0.77 -6.46
N ALA A 34 -0.66 1.23 -6.51
CA ALA A 34 -1.13 2.39 -5.76
C ALA A 34 -1.05 2.15 -4.24
N GLU A 35 -1.45 0.97 -3.74
CA GLU A 35 -1.27 0.59 -2.33
C GLU A 35 0.19 0.70 -1.86
N THR A 36 1.15 0.41 -2.74
CA THR A 36 2.57 0.54 -2.41
C THR A 36 3.01 2.00 -2.46
N ILE A 37 2.70 2.70 -3.55
CA ILE A 37 3.16 4.06 -3.83
C ILE A 37 2.58 5.06 -2.82
N PHE A 38 1.33 4.89 -2.41
CA PHE A 38 0.64 5.74 -1.45
C PHE A 38 0.88 5.35 0.02
N SER A 39 1.86 4.46 0.30
CA SER A 39 2.17 4.09 1.69
C SER A 39 2.71 5.27 2.49
N LEU A 40 2.32 5.36 3.75
CA LEU A 40 2.82 6.35 4.71
C LEU A 40 3.68 5.68 5.77
N ALA A 41 4.72 6.37 6.25
CA ALA A 41 5.54 5.90 7.35
C ALA A 41 6.22 7.05 8.10
N ASN A 42 6.52 6.82 9.38
CA ASN A 42 7.26 7.78 10.23
C ASN A 42 8.54 7.18 10.85
N GLY A 43 9.02 6.05 10.32
CA GLY A 43 10.17 5.32 10.83
C GLY A 43 9.86 4.36 11.99
N PHE A 44 8.76 4.56 12.72
CA PHE A 44 8.27 3.64 13.74
C PHE A 44 7.09 2.80 13.24
N LEU A 45 6.10 3.44 12.61
CA LEU A 45 4.91 2.82 12.04
C LEU A 45 4.91 3.07 10.53
N GLY A 46 4.54 2.05 9.76
CA GLY A 46 4.27 2.15 8.33
C GLY A 46 2.91 1.53 8.00
N VAL A 47 2.15 2.17 7.11
CA VAL A 47 0.85 1.69 6.65
C VAL A 47 0.83 1.77 5.12
N ARG A 48 0.38 0.69 4.47
CA ARG A 48 0.16 0.68 3.02
C ARG A 48 -0.96 1.65 2.65
N GLY A 49 -0.88 2.23 1.46
CA GLY A 49 -1.89 3.15 0.93
C GLY A 49 -3.17 2.43 0.47
N THR A 50 -3.70 1.51 1.28
CA THR A 50 -4.99 0.85 1.04
C THR A 50 -6.14 1.81 1.30
N PHE A 51 -7.31 1.49 0.74
CA PHE A 51 -8.53 2.23 1.05
C PHE A 51 -8.98 1.94 2.48
N GLU A 52 -9.34 3.00 3.19
CA GLU A 52 -9.78 2.94 4.58
C GLU A 52 -11.07 2.11 4.73
N GLU A 53 -11.88 1.96 3.69
CA GLU A 53 -13.05 1.06 3.70
C GLU A 53 -12.67 -0.43 3.88
N GLY A 54 -11.37 -0.75 3.79
CA GLY A 54 -10.80 -2.08 3.89
C GLY A 54 -11.08 -2.97 2.67
N ARG A 55 -11.67 -2.40 1.61
CA ARG A 55 -11.95 -3.07 0.34
C ARG A 55 -12.19 -2.05 -0.78
N PRO A 56 -11.81 -2.36 -2.02
CA PRO A 56 -11.00 -3.51 -2.42
C PRO A 56 -9.54 -3.37 -1.96
N THR A 57 -8.85 -4.49 -1.77
CA THR A 57 -7.41 -4.50 -1.43
C THR A 57 -6.72 -5.70 -2.10
N ILE A 58 -5.49 -5.51 -2.55
CA ILE A 58 -4.59 -6.57 -3.00
C ILE A 58 -3.82 -7.11 -1.78
N GLU A 59 -3.08 -6.25 -1.09
CA GLU A 59 -2.33 -6.63 0.12
C GLU A 59 -2.39 -5.49 1.14
N ALA A 60 -3.20 -5.63 2.19
CA ALA A 60 -3.21 -4.70 3.31
C ALA A 60 -2.01 -4.93 4.24
N GLY A 61 -1.41 -3.86 4.74
CA GLY A 61 -0.18 -3.98 5.53
C GLY A 61 0.07 -2.78 6.45
N THR A 62 0.15 -3.06 7.74
CA THR A 62 0.55 -2.16 8.82
C THR A 62 1.74 -2.80 9.52
N PHE A 63 2.82 -2.05 9.70
CA PHE A 63 4.08 -2.58 10.21
C PHE A 63 4.62 -1.68 11.32
N CYS A 64 4.99 -2.27 12.45
CA CYS A 64 5.76 -1.62 13.49
C CYS A 64 7.24 -1.99 13.35
N ASN A 65 8.11 -1.00 13.33
CA ASN A 65 9.55 -1.18 13.30
C ASN A 65 9.99 -1.98 14.55
N GLY A 66 10.77 -3.03 14.32
CA GLY A 66 11.22 -3.96 15.36
C GLY A 66 10.22 -5.07 15.68
N PHE A 67 8.98 -5.02 15.20
CA PHE A 67 8.02 -6.12 15.34
C PHE A 67 8.22 -7.14 14.23
N HIS A 68 8.68 -8.33 14.60
CA HIS A 68 9.05 -9.37 13.64
C HIS A 68 8.91 -10.76 14.26
N GLU A 69 8.75 -11.75 13.41
CA GLU A 69 8.81 -13.15 13.79
C GLU A 69 10.21 -13.71 13.56
N THR A 70 10.60 -14.74 14.33
CA THR A 70 11.89 -15.40 14.19
C THR A 70 11.70 -16.90 13.92
N TRP A 71 12.51 -17.48 13.05
CA TRP A 71 12.50 -18.92 12.81
C TRP A 71 13.90 -19.46 12.59
N GLN A 72 14.07 -20.77 12.76
CA GLN A 72 15.32 -21.45 12.42
C GLN A 72 15.41 -21.61 10.91
N ILE A 73 16.52 -21.14 10.33
CA ILE A 73 16.79 -21.30 8.89
C ILE A 73 17.24 -22.74 8.66
N VAL A 74 16.52 -23.43 7.78
CA VAL A 74 16.89 -24.77 7.32
C VAL A 74 17.66 -24.63 6.02
N HIS A 75 18.97 -24.83 6.09
CA HIS A 75 19.83 -24.91 4.91
C HIS A 75 19.87 -26.34 4.39
N ALA A 76 20.05 -26.50 3.08
CA ALA A 76 20.23 -27.82 2.48
C ALA A 76 21.58 -28.46 2.88
N GLU A 77 22.58 -27.64 3.22
CA GLU A 77 23.92 -28.05 3.66
C GLU A 77 24.39 -27.15 4.80
N GLU A 78 25.24 -27.68 5.69
CA GLU A 78 25.83 -26.89 6.78
C GLU A 78 27.18 -26.30 6.34
N ALA A 79 27.33 -24.99 6.53
CA ALA A 79 28.58 -24.28 6.30
C ALA A 79 28.87 -23.30 7.44
N TYR A 80 30.16 -23.14 7.76
CA TYR A 80 30.61 -22.21 8.78
C TYR A 80 30.21 -20.77 8.43
N GLY A 81 29.61 -20.07 9.39
CA GLY A 81 29.19 -18.67 9.24
C GLY A 81 27.80 -18.46 8.65
N PHE A 82 27.06 -19.53 8.32
CA PHE A 82 25.67 -19.38 7.87
C PHE A 82 24.76 -18.85 8.98
N ALA A 83 23.86 -17.93 8.61
CA ALA A 83 22.83 -17.43 9.51
C ALA A 83 21.92 -18.60 9.93
N ARG A 84 21.65 -18.70 11.23
CA ARG A 84 20.81 -19.76 11.82
C ARG A 84 19.39 -19.28 12.11
N THR A 85 19.23 -17.99 12.36
CA THR A 85 17.94 -17.38 12.70
C THR A 85 17.51 -16.45 11.56
N GLY A 86 16.33 -16.71 11.01
CA GLY A 86 15.64 -15.83 10.09
C GLY A 86 14.76 -14.86 10.86
N GLN A 87 14.62 -13.65 10.33
CA GLN A 87 13.74 -12.62 10.88
C GLN A 87 12.96 -11.99 9.74
N THR A 88 11.65 -11.86 9.88
CA THR A 88 10.79 -11.12 8.93
C THR A 88 9.82 -10.26 9.71
N MET A 89 9.72 -8.99 9.33
CA MET A 89 8.66 -8.11 9.82
C MET A 89 7.31 -8.70 9.44
N VAL A 90 6.40 -8.74 10.42
CA VAL A 90 5.05 -9.26 10.21
C VAL A 90 4.03 -8.14 10.31
N ASN A 91 2.91 -8.35 9.64
CA ASN A 91 1.79 -7.42 9.66
C ASN A 91 1.22 -7.33 11.10
N VAL A 92 0.96 -6.12 11.58
CA VAL A 92 0.24 -5.88 12.84
C VAL A 92 -1.23 -5.54 12.54
N PRO A 93 -2.14 -5.59 13.52
CA PRO A 93 -3.53 -5.22 13.30
C PRO A 93 -3.68 -3.82 12.70
N ASP A 94 -4.50 -3.71 11.66
CA ASP A 94 -4.79 -2.45 10.99
C ASP A 94 -5.85 -1.65 11.76
N ALA A 95 -5.48 -0.46 12.21
CA ALA A 95 -6.33 0.46 12.95
C ALA A 95 -6.96 1.56 12.06
N THR A 96 -6.74 1.51 10.74
CA THR A 96 -7.22 2.53 9.79
C THR A 96 -8.58 2.21 9.19
N VAL A 97 -9.08 0.98 9.38
CA VAL A 97 -10.30 0.51 8.73
C VAL A 97 -11.54 1.24 9.25
N ILE A 98 -12.31 1.82 8.33
CA ILE A 98 -13.59 2.47 8.54
C ILE A 98 -14.64 1.72 7.69
N LYS A 99 -15.91 1.69 8.11
CA LYS A 99 -17.00 1.16 7.28
C LYS A 99 -18.03 2.26 7.05
N LEU A 100 -18.23 2.60 5.78
CA LEU A 100 -19.19 3.62 5.35
C LEU A 100 -20.34 2.98 4.58
N TYR A 101 -21.56 3.33 4.99
CA TYR A 101 -22.81 2.90 4.36
C TYR A 101 -23.71 4.11 4.12
N VAL A 102 -24.45 4.08 3.01
CA VAL A 102 -25.52 5.03 2.69
C VAL A 102 -26.73 4.19 2.32
N ASP A 103 -27.85 4.35 3.05
CA ASP A 103 -29.07 3.55 2.85
C ASP A 103 -28.79 2.02 2.81
N ASP A 104 -27.98 1.54 3.76
CA ASP A 104 -27.50 0.15 3.86
C ASP A 104 -26.61 -0.34 2.70
N GLU A 105 -26.35 0.49 1.69
CA GLU A 105 -25.39 0.19 0.64
C GLU A 105 -23.96 0.59 1.07
N PRO A 106 -22.99 -0.33 1.04
CA PRO A 106 -21.62 0.01 1.40
C PRO A 106 -20.96 0.85 0.31
N LEU A 107 -20.16 1.84 0.71
CA LEU A 107 -19.23 2.47 -0.23
C LEU A 107 -18.23 1.42 -0.71
N TYR A 108 -18.26 1.12 -2.01
CA TYR A 108 -17.37 0.17 -2.65
C TYR A 108 -16.91 0.73 -3.99
N LEU A 109 -15.65 1.19 -4.04
CA LEU A 109 -15.11 1.96 -5.18
C LEU A 109 -15.31 1.30 -6.56
N PRO A 110 -15.16 -0.03 -6.74
CA PRO A 110 -15.35 -0.66 -8.05
C PRO A 110 -16.75 -0.50 -8.64
N THR A 111 -17.78 -0.35 -7.80
CA THR A 111 -19.18 -0.23 -8.24
C THR A 111 -19.81 1.11 -7.88
N ALA A 112 -19.13 1.94 -7.08
CA ALA A 112 -19.64 3.23 -6.66
C ALA A 112 -19.73 4.19 -7.84
N ARG A 113 -20.84 4.91 -7.93
CA ARG A 113 -20.99 6.01 -8.88
C ARG A 113 -20.50 7.30 -8.21
N LEU A 114 -19.23 7.62 -8.43
CA LEU A 114 -18.59 8.81 -7.89
C LEU A 114 -18.74 10.00 -8.85
N THR A 115 -19.01 11.19 -8.31
CA THR A 115 -19.04 12.44 -9.09
C THR A 115 -17.62 12.98 -9.32
N SER A 116 -16.74 12.79 -8.34
CA SER A 116 -15.32 13.14 -8.35
C SER A 116 -14.54 12.10 -7.56
N TYR A 117 -13.27 11.94 -7.89
CA TYR A 117 -12.31 11.16 -7.15
C TYR A 117 -10.93 11.78 -7.33
N GLU A 118 -10.24 12.07 -6.24
CA GLU A 118 -8.80 12.34 -6.25
C GLU A 118 -8.18 11.70 -5.00
N ARG A 119 -7.08 10.98 -5.19
CA ARG A 119 -6.19 10.60 -4.09
C ARG A 119 -4.83 11.24 -4.30
N ARG A 120 -4.34 11.97 -3.30
CA ARG A 120 -3.12 12.78 -3.38
C ARG A 120 -2.21 12.51 -2.21
N LEU A 121 -0.96 12.13 -2.49
CA LEU A 121 0.12 12.09 -1.51
C LEU A 121 1.00 13.32 -1.69
N ASP A 122 0.96 14.23 -0.72
CA ASP A 122 1.80 15.42 -0.71
C ASP A 122 3.15 15.13 -0.02
N PHE A 123 4.25 15.35 -0.74
CA PHE A 123 5.59 15.05 -0.27
C PHE A 123 6.17 16.09 0.68
N LYS A 124 5.64 17.33 0.67
CA LYS A 124 6.10 18.39 1.57
C LYS A 124 5.57 18.18 2.98
N THR A 125 4.35 17.67 3.08
CA THR A 125 3.62 17.49 4.34
C THR A 125 3.60 16.04 4.81
N GLY A 126 3.80 15.08 3.89
CA GLY A 126 3.69 13.65 4.18
C GLY A 126 2.24 13.20 4.40
N VAL A 127 1.26 13.92 3.83
CA VAL A 127 -0.17 13.65 4.03
C VAL A 127 -0.75 12.96 2.79
N LEU A 128 -1.46 11.86 3.02
CA LEU A 128 -2.34 11.24 2.04
C LEU A 128 -3.77 11.78 2.22
N GLN A 129 -4.35 12.31 1.15
CA GLN A 129 -5.72 12.81 1.13
C GLN A 129 -6.52 12.10 0.03
N ARG A 130 -7.80 11.87 0.28
CA ARG A 130 -8.76 11.35 -0.70
C ARG A 130 -10.06 12.14 -0.65
N GLU A 131 -10.54 12.60 -1.80
CA GLU A 131 -11.77 13.39 -1.99
C GLU A 131 -12.61 12.89 -3.18
#